data_AF-A0A9P5SM04-F1
#
_entry.id   AF-A0A9P5SM04-F1
#
_cell.length_a   1.000
_cell.length_b   1.000
_cell.length_c   1.000
_cell.angle_alpha   90.00
_cell.angle_beta   90.00
_cell.angle_gamma   90.00
#
_symmetry.space_group_name_H-M   'P 1'
#
loop_
_entity.id
_entity.type
_entity.pdbx_description
1 polymer ?
#
loop_
_entity_poly.entity_id
_entity_poly.type
_entity_poly.pdbx_seq_one_letter_code
_entity_poly.pdbx_strand_id
1 'polypeptide(L)'
;MFIGVTCLLGFERDFFDLGLINRSEDVTQIGIRYHIFCRPAQNALRELLKTLPLPAATRTRICNGNLERTDFEVALCHRLICTDEPVELKATDLNGKKPTTVKLKFSNCEPLRQGAYSLGPGHDDTLIRCHKDYPRFDFILGRMFIQVSIRDFARHNSGSAEIGKAFNPQDTTGRNQIEKYLDGAYSSGHHACIDACTKHFVVTKENDVTKKKERAPDIRIVYIHGSPGKATHRELAKSLPDVLHVSFGELKQIFKNIVTAKRTKF
;
A
#
# COMPACT_ATOMS: atom_id res chain seq x y z
N MET A 1 5.57 -2.77 -14.97
CA MET A 1 6.45 -3.19 -13.85
C MET A 1 5.76 -4.34 -13.17
N PHE A 2 6.27 -5.56 -13.37
CA PHE A 2 5.88 -6.74 -12.60
C PHE A 2 5.88 -6.38 -11.13
N ILE A 3 4.88 -6.85 -10.38
CA ILE A 3 4.73 -6.73 -8.92
C ILE A 3 6.14 -6.55 -8.34
N GLY A 4 6.53 -5.31 -8.02
CA GLY A 4 7.91 -4.83 -7.82
C GLY A 4 8.69 -5.60 -6.75
N VAL A 5 8.99 -6.85 -7.05
CA VAL A 5 9.73 -7.81 -6.26
C VAL A 5 10.88 -8.14 -7.17
N THR A 6 12.02 -7.51 -6.91
CA THR A 6 13.31 -7.79 -7.54
C THR A 6 13.75 -9.26 -7.39
N CYS A 7 12.98 -10.09 -6.69
CA CYS A 7 13.20 -11.51 -6.49
C CYS A 7 12.63 -12.42 -7.62
N LEU A 8 11.99 -11.86 -8.66
CA LEU A 8 11.43 -12.64 -9.78
C LEU A 8 12.34 -12.73 -11.02
N LEU A 9 13.64 -12.38 -10.91
CA LEU A 9 14.58 -12.33 -12.05
C LEU A 9 14.71 -13.64 -12.86
N GLY A 10 14.34 -14.80 -12.31
CA GLY A 10 14.24 -16.06 -13.05
C GLY A 10 12.87 -16.30 -13.72
N PHE A 11 11.79 -15.78 -13.13
CA PHE A 11 10.40 -16.01 -13.54
C PHE A 11 9.94 -15.11 -14.68
N GLU A 12 10.58 -13.95 -14.87
CA GLU A 12 10.19 -12.99 -15.91
C GLU A 12 10.35 -13.53 -17.34
N ARG A 13 11.30 -14.45 -17.57
CA ARG A 13 11.49 -15.10 -18.88
C ARG A 13 10.41 -16.13 -19.19
N ASP A 14 10.07 -17.00 -18.24
CA ASP A 14 9.05 -18.04 -18.43
C ASP A 14 7.68 -17.43 -18.78
N PHE A 15 7.35 -16.29 -18.19
CA PHE A 15 6.10 -15.58 -18.51
C PHE A 15 6.13 -14.77 -19.80
N PHE A 16 7.32 -14.37 -20.25
CA PHE A 16 7.50 -13.78 -21.58
C PHE A 16 7.24 -14.83 -22.65
N ASP A 17 7.79 -16.03 -22.47
CA ASP A 17 7.60 -17.16 -23.40
C ASP A 17 6.14 -17.65 -23.45
N LEU A 18 5.39 -17.49 -22.34
CA LEU A 18 3.95 -17.78 -22.27
C LEU A 18 3.04 -16.66 -22.84
N GLY A 19 3.61 -15.54 -23.32
CA GLY A 19 2.82 -14.42 -23.85
C GLY A 19 2.01 -13.67 -22.78
N LEU A 20 2.33 -13.85 -21.50
CA LEU A 20 1.64 -13.19 -20.37
C LEU A 20 2.22 -11.79 -20.09
N ILE A 21 3.43 -11.53 -20.58
CA ILE A 21 4.16 -10.26 -20.42
C ILE A 21 4.59 -9.73 -21.77
N ASN A 22 4.27 -8.48 -22.06
CA ASN A 22 4.85 -7.74 -23.17
C ASN A 22 6.07 -6.94 -22.71
N ARG A 23 7.12 -6.95 -23.52
CA ARG A 23 8.28 -6.08 -23.37
C ARG A 23 8.13 -4.94 -24.37
N SER A 24 8.01 -3.71 -23.86
CA SER A 24 8.10 -2.52 -24.71
C SER A 24 9.37 -1.74 -24.34
N GLU A 25 10.17 -1.40 -25.34
CA GLU A 25 11.20 -0.38 -25.18
C GLU A 25 10.56 1.00 -25.31
N ASP A 26 10.72 1.81 -24.28
CA ASP A 26 10.33 3.21 -24.36
C ASP A 26 11.48 3.97 -25.02
N VAL A 27 11.29 4.40 -26.27
CA VAL A 27 12.32 5.12 -27.05
C VAL A 27 12.68 6.47 -26.40
N THR A 28 11.89 6.95 -25.43
CA THR A 28 12.08 8.23 -24.74
C THR A 28 12.62 8.12 -23.31
N GLN A 29 12.69 6.92 -22.73
CA GLN A 29 13.23 6.68 -21.39
C GLN A 29 14.17 5.47 -21.40
N ILE A 30 15.37 5.61 -20.85
CA ILE A 30 16.32 4.49 -20.71
C ILE A 30 15.69 3.44 -19.78
N GLY A 31 15.07 2.41 -20.35
CA GLY A 31 14.50 1.31 -19.58
C GLY A 31 13.53 0.42 -20.36
N ILE A 32 13.66 -0.89 -20.14
CA ILE A 32 12.72 -1.89 -20.62
C ILE A 32 11.47 -1.86 -19.74
N ARG A 33 10.27 -1.73 -20.34
CA ARG A 33 9.00 -1.83 -19.62
C ARG A 33 8.33 -3.18 -19.87
N TYR A 34 7.92 -3.82 -18.78
CA TYR A 34 7.14 -5.06 -18.79
C TYR A 34 5.66 -4.77 -18.47
N HIS A 35 4.77 -5.21 -19.33
CA HIS A 35 3.32 -5.05 -19.25
C HIS A 35 2.63 -6.40 -19.19
N ILE A 36 1.74 -6.63 -18.22
CA ILE A 36 0.87 -7.81 -18.27
C ILE A 36 -0.21 -7.55 -19.31
N PHE A 37 -0.34 -8.43 -20.31
CA PHE A 37 -1.11 -8.17 -21.53
C PHE A 37 -2.61 -7.88 -21.30
N CYS A 38 -3.22 -8.57 -20.34
CA CYS A 38 -4.65 -8.45 -20.09
C CYS A 38 -5.03 -8.97 -18.69
N ARG A 39 -6.27 -8.66 -18.26
CA ARG A 39 -6.82 -9.10 -16.97
C ARG A 39 -6.84 -10.64 -16.80
N PRO A 40 -7.17 -11.44 -17.82
CA PRO A 40 -7.01 -12.90 -17.74
C PRO A 40 -5.57 -13.35 -17.42
N ALA A 41 -4.56 -12.73 -18.05
CA ALA A 41 -3.16 -13.04 -17.77
C ALA A 41 -2.75 -12.66 -16.34
N GLN A 42 -3.21 -11.50 -15.83
CA GLN A 42 -3.00 -11.11 -14.44
C GLN A 42 -3.63 -12.12 -13.46
N ASN A 43 -4.85 -12.57 -13.75
CA ASN A 43 -5.54 -13.57 -12.94
C ASN A 43 -4.79 -14.91 -12.95
N ALA A 44 -4.34 -15.38 -14.12
CA ALA A 44 -3.55 -16.61 -14.22
C ALA A 44 -2.23 -16.52 -13.44
N LEU A 45 -1.53 -15.38 -13.51
CA LEU A 45 -0.32 -15.12 -12.73
C LEU A 45 -0.61 -15.08 -11.23
N ARG A 46 -1.74 -14.50 -10.82
CA ARG A 46 -2.18 -14.50 -9.41
C ARG A 46 -2.46 -15.91 -8.92
N GLU A 47 -3.18 -16.72 -9.69
CA GLU A 47 -3.45 -18.12 -9.36
C GLU A 47 -2.16 -18.94 -9.26
N LEU A 48 -1.20 -18.72 -10.16
CA LEU A 48 0.10 -19.36 -10.05
C LEU A 48 0.87 -18.89 -8.80
N LEU A 49 0.90 -17.60 -8.50
CA LEU A 49 1.55 -17.06 -7.30
C LEU A 49 1.01 -17.68 -6.00
N LYS A 50 -0.29 -17.99 -5.94
CA LYS A 50 -0.89 -18.71 -4.81
C LYS A 50 -0.28 -20.10 -4.59
N THR A 51 0.19 -20.76 -5.65
CA THR A 51 0.83 -22.08 -5.57
C THR A 51 2.31 -22.04 -5.17
N LEU A 52 2.96 -20.89 -5.34
CA LEU A 52 4.40 -20.75 -5.13
C LEU A 52 4.71 -20.45 -3.66
N PRO A 53 5.54 -21.28 -2.99
CA PRO A 53 5.97 -20.98 -1.63
C PRO A 53 6.95 -19.80 -1.63
N LEU A 54 6.91 -19.00 -0.56
CA LEU A 54 7.95 -18.01 -0.32
C LEU A 54 9.34 -18.67 -0.22
N PRO A 55 10.42 -17.98 -0.65
CA PRO A 55 11.78 -18.47 -0.48
C PRO A 55 12.05 -18.93 0.96
N ALA A 56 12.76 -20.04 1.13
CA ALA A 56 13.00 -20.63 2.46
C ALA A 56 13.69 -19.63 3.41
N ALA A 57 14.63 -18.83 2.91
CA ALA A 57 15.28 -17.78 3.67
C ALA A 57 14.29 -16.72 4.18
N THR A 58 13.38 -16.23 3.32
CA THR A 58 12.34 -15.28 3.69
C THR A 58 11.40 -15.87 4.75
N ARG A 59 10.98 -17.13 4.60
CA ARG A 59 10.15 -17.83 5.62
C ARG A 59 10.85 -17.92 6.98
N THR A 60 12.13 -18.27 7.02
CA THR A 60 12.92 -18.30 8.25
C THR A 60 13.02 -16.91 8.89
N ARG A 61 13.26 -15.86 8.08
CA ARG A 61 13.34 -14.48 8.57
C ARG A 61 12.00 -13.95 9.12
N ILE A 62 10.87 -14.32 8.51
CA ILE A 62 9.52 -14.04 9.06
C ILE A 62 9.38 -14.65 10.45
N CYS A 63 9.74 -15.94 10.61
CA CYS A 63 9.62 -16.65 11.89
C CYS A 63 10.44 -15.96 12.99
N ASN A 64 11.70 -15.65 12.66
CA ASN A 64 12.66 -15.06 13.58
C ASN A 64 12.40 -13.57 13.84
N GLY A 65 11.55 -12.92 13.03
CA GLY A 65 11.27 -11.49 13.15
C GLY A 65 12.43 -10.59 12.74
N ASN A 66 13.35 -11.11 11.93
CA ASN A 66 14.51 -10.37 11.42
C ASN A 66 14.37 -10.18 9.91
N LEU A 67 13.29 -9.51 9.51
CA LEU A 67 13.00 -9.22 8.12
C LEU A 67 13.86 -8.06 7.62
N GLU A 68 14.53 -8.27 6.51
CA GLU A 68 15.03 -7.16 5.71
C GLU A 68 13.85 -6.45 5.03
N ARG A 69 14.06 -5.20 4.60
CA ARG A 69 13.01 -4.39 3.96
C ARG A 69 12.37 -5.14 2.80
N THR A 70 13.20 -5.70 1.92
CA THR A 70 12.73 -6.42 0.72
C THR A 70 11.96 -7.67 1.09
N ASP A 71 12.40 -8.43 2.10
CA ASP A 71 11.68 -9.62 2.59
C ASP A 71 10.30 -9.24 3.13
N PHE A 72 10.20 -8.14 3.87
CA PHE A 72 8.95 -7.67 4.44
C PHE A 72 7.95 -7.25 3.35
N GLU A 73 8.39 -6.45 2.38
CA GLU A 73 7.55 -6.02 1.26
C GLU A 73 7.05 -7.23 0.44
N VAL A 74 7.93 -8.20 0.19
CA VAL A 74 7.57 -9.45 -0.53
C VAL A 74 6.56 -10.28 0.25
N ALA A 75 6.80 -10.52 1.54
CA ALA A 75 5.92 -11.32 2.38
C ALA A 75 4.53 -10.68 2.51
N LEU A 76 4.49 -9.36 2.69
CA LEU A 76 3.23 -8.61 2.76
C LEU A 76 2.48 -8.65 1.43
N CYS A 77 3.15 -8.36 0.31
CA CYS A 77 2.55 -8.45 -1.01
C CYS A 77 2.02 -9.85 -1.31
N HIS A 78 2.81 -10.89 -1.03
CA HIS A 78 2.40 -12.29 -1.23
C HIS A 78 1.15 -12.61 -0.42
N ARG A 79 1.10 -12.21 0.86
CA ARG A 79 -0.08 -12.44 1.71
C ARG A 79 -1.33 -11.74 1.19
N LEU A 80 -1.19 -10.49 0.78
CA LEU A 80 -2.31 -9.71 0.28
C LEU A 80 -2.81 -10.29 -1.06
N ILE A 81 -1.91 -10.61 -2.00
CA ILE A 81 -2.30 -11.09 -3.33
C ILE A 81 -2.88 -12.51 -3.28
N CYS A 82 -2.34 -13.37 -2.40
CA CYS A 82 -2.65 -14.80 -2.37
C CYS A 82 -3.77 -15.18 -1.38
N THR A 83 -4.50 -14.20 -0.82
CA THR A 83 -5.67 -14.46 0.03
C THR A 83 -6.95 -14.23 -0.78
N ASP A 84 -7.92 -15.14 -0.63
CA ASP A 84 -9.27 -15.00 -1.19
C ASP A 84 -10.23 -14.36 -0.18
N GLU A 85 -9.91 -14.48 1.12
CA GLU A 85 -10.66 -13.86 2.20
C GLU A 85 -10.15 -12.45 2.52
N PRO A 86 -11.04 -11.51 2.91
CA PRO A 86 -10.64 -10.21 3.44
C PRO A 86 -9.61 -10.36 4.56
N VAL A 87 -8.52 -9.59 4.49
CA VAL A 87 -7.51 -9.59 5.56
C VAL A 87 -7.97 -8.62 6.65
N GLU A 88 -8.19 -9.13 7.85
CA GLU A 88 -8.51 -8.33 9.01
C GLU A 88 -7.27 -8.22 9.90
N LEU A 89 -6.88 -6.99 10.23
CA LEU A 89 -5.71 -6.66 11.03
C LEU A 89 -6.14 -5.86 12.25
N LYS A 90 -5.75 -6.32 13.44
CA LYS A 90 -5.85 -5.51 14.64
C LYS A 90 -4.87 -4.34 14.58
N ALA A 91 -5.39 -3.16 14.83
CA ALA A 91 -4.63 -1.91 14.87
C ALA A 91 -4.88 -1.15 16.17
N THR A 92 -3.97 -0.24 16.49
CA THR A 92 -4.07 0.71 17.60
C THR A 92 -3.76 2.11 17.10
N ASP A 93 -3.84 3.12 17.95
CA ASP A 93 -3.13 4.38 17.71
C ASP A 93 -1.60 4.18 17.82
N LEU A 94 -0.85 5.25 17.54
CA LEU A 94 0.62 5.26 17.61
C LEU A 94 1.20 5.06 19.02
N ASN A 95 0.38 5.04 20.06
CA ASN A 95 0.76 4.77 21.45
C ASN A 95 0.20 3.45 21.97
N GLY A 96 -0.26 2.56 21.08
CA GLY A 96 -0.73 1.23 21.43
C GLY A 96 -2.09 1.20 22.13
N LYS A 97 -2.86 2.30 22.06
CA LYS A 97 -4.19 2.44 22.68
C LYS A 97 -5.29 2.40 21.60
N LYS A 98 -6.55 2.45 22.04
CA LYS A 98 -7.74 2.51 21.16
C LYS A 98 -7.75 1.38 20.11
N PRO A 99 -7.83 0.11 20.56
CA PRO A 99 -7.83 -1.01 19.64
C PRO A 99 -8.98 -0.90 18.63
N THR A 100 -8.67 -1.17 17.37
CA THR A 100 -9.61 -1.16 16.25
C THR A 100 -9.23 -2.24 15.23
N THR A 101 -10.06 -2.43 14.22
CA THR A 101 -9.81 -3.41 13.15
C THR A 101 -9.70 -2.71 11.81
N VAL A 102 -8.61 -2.97 11.09
CA VAL A 102 -8.41 -2.58 9.70
C VAL A 102 -8.77 -3.77 8.82
N LYS A 103 -9.82 -3.60 8.02
CA LYS A 103 -10.27 -4.61 7.06
C LYS A 103 -9.80 -4.26 5.66
N LEU A 104 -8.97 -5.12 5.09
CA LEU A 104 -8.48 -5.02 3.72
C LEU A 104 -9.31 -5.99 2.86
N LYS A 105 -10.34 -5.46 2.21
CA LYS A 105 -11.17 -6.19 1.25
C LYS A 105 -10.97 -5.57 -0.13
N PHE A 106 -10.43 -6.35 -1.07
CA PHE A 106 -10.20 -5.92 -2.44
C PHE A 106 -10.43 -7.10 -3.38
N SER A 107 -10.84 -6.81 -4.62
CA SER A 107 -11.05 -7.80 -5.67
C SER A 107 -9.83 -7.93 -6.58
N ASN A 108 -9.06 -6.85 -6.73
CA ASN A 108 -7.90 -6.78 -7.62
C ASN A 108 -6.71 -6.09 -6.96
N CYS A 109 -5.52 -6.29 -7.53
CA CYS A 109 -4.31 -5.54 -7.19
C CYS A 109 -3.64 -5.01 -8.45
N GLU A 110 -3.42 -3.69 -8.50
CA GLU A 110 -2.90 -3.01 -9.68
C GLU A 110 -1.79 -2.02 -9.32
N PRO A 111 -0.70 -1.92 -10.11
CA PRO A 111 0.34 -0.94 -9.88
C PRO A 111 -0.10 0.45 -10.38
N LEU A 112 0.18 1.48 -9.59
CA LEU A 112 0.06 2.86 -10.01
C LEU A 112 1.17 3.17 -11.03
N ARG A 113 0.80 3.79 -12.16
CA ARG A 113 1.77 4.19 -13.18
C ARG A 113 2.66 5.31 -12.67
N GLN A 114 3.88 5.40 -13.19
CA GLN A 114 4.77 6.52 -12.89
C GLN A 114 4.09 7.84 -13.27
N GLY A 115 4.17 8.84 -12.37
CA GLY A 115 3.54 10.15 -12.56
C GLY A 115 2.02 10.18 -12.36
N ALA A 116 1.35 9.02 -12.26
CA ALA A 116 -0.08 8.97 -11.96
C ALA A 116 -0.34 9.09 -10.45
N TYR A 117 -1.48 9.70 -10.10
CA TYR A 117 -1.92 9.79 -8.71
C TYR A 117 -3.07 8.86 -8.37
N SER A 118 -3.81 8.33 -9.34
CA SER A 118 -4.89 7.34 -9.15
C SER A 118 -5.02 6.45 -10.40
N LEU A 119 -5.91 5.45 -10.33
CA LEU A 119 -6.33 4.65 -11.50
C LEU A 119 -7.58 5.22 -12.19
N GLY A 120 -8.12 6.34 -11.70
CA GLY A 120 -9.41 6.89 -12.12
C GLY A 120 -10.59 6.36 -11.30
N PRO A 121 -11.83 6.74 -11.65
CA PRO A 121 -13.04 6.31 -10.97
C PRO A 121 -13.32 4.81 -11.07
N GLY A 122 -13.96 4.25 -10.04
CA GLY A 122 -14.43 2.85 -10.04
C GLY A 122 -13.44 1.81 -9.52
N HIS A 123 -12.33 2.23 -8.92
CA HIS A 123 -11.27 1.35 -8.40
C HIS A 123 -11.23 1.24 -6.86
N ASP A 124 -12.34 1.49 -6.17
CA ASP A 124 -12.42 1.49 -4.71
C ASP A 124 -12.11 0.14 -4.06
N ASP A 125 -12.37 -0.94 -4.80
CA ASP A 125 -12.10 -2.32 -4.40
C ASP A 125 -10.77 -2.84 -4.94
N THR A 126 -9.92 -1.98 -5.51
CA THR A 126 -8.61 -2.34 -6.03
C THR A 126 -7.52 -1.93 -5.04
N LEU A 127 -6.66 -2.87 -4.64
CA LEU A 127 -5.44 -2.56 -3.89
C LEU A 127 -4.40 -1.99 -4.85
N ILE A 128 -4.25 -0.68 -4.82
CA ILE A 128 -3.28 0.04 -5.64
C ILE A 128 -1.92 -0.04 -4.98
N ARG A 129 -0.92 -0.55 -5.71
CA ARG A 129 0.49 -0.47 -5.30
C ARG A 129 1.11 0.80 -5.85
N CYS A 130 1.52 1.70 -4.96
CA CYS A 130 2.12 2.98 -5.34
C CYS A 130 3.46 2.78 -6.07
N HIS A 131 3.73 3.65 -7.05
CA HIS A 131 5.04 3.69 -7.70
C HIS A 131 6.11 4.18 -6.69
N LYS A 132 7.38 3.81 -6.87
CA LYS A 132 8.48 4.29 -6.00
C LYS A 132 8.60 5.81 -5.93
N ASP A 133 8.15 6.49 -7.00
CA ASP A 133 8.15 7.96 -7.10
C ASP A 133 6.84 8.57 -6.57
N TYR A 134 5.91 7.76 -6.06
CA TYR A 134 4.73 8.19 -5.33
C TYR A 134 5.09 8.15 -3.83
N PRO A 135 5.50 9.27 -3.25
CA PRO A 135 6.17 9.25 -1.95
C PRO A 135 5.15 8.98 -0.81
N ARG A 136 5.62 8.72 0.43
CA ARG A 136 4.82 8.53 1.67
C ARG A 136 3.99 7.25 1.78
N PHE A 137 3.32 6.80 0.72
CA PHE A 137 2.43 5.63 0.77
C PHE A 137 2.89 4.54 -0.19
N ASP A 138 2.81 3.29 0.28
CA ASP A 138 3.18 2.10 -0.48
C ASP A 138 1.95 1.47 -1.14
N PHE A 139 0.78 1.59 -0.51
CA PHE A 139 -0.48 1.13 -1.06
C PHE A 139 -1.63 2.10 -0.80
N ILE A 140 -2.66 2.01 -1.64
CA ILE A 140 -3.95 2.70 -1.46
C ILE A 140 -5.08 1.70 -1.73
N LEU A 141 -6.12 1.73 -0.90
CA LEU A 141 -7.35 0.96 -1.08
C LEU A 141 -8.56 1.86 -0.82
N GLY A 142 -9.24 2.29 -1.88
CA GLY A 142 -10.30 3.30 -1.78
C GLY A 142 -9.78 4.58 -1.11
N ARG A 143 -10.29 4.91 0.08
CA ARG A 143 -9.85 6.08 0.88
C ARG A 143 -8.85 5.73 2.00
N MET A 144 -8.28 4.52 1.97
CA MET A 144 -7.28 4.05 2.91
C MET A 144 -5.88 4.15 2.28
N PHE A 145 -5.01 4.97 2.89
CA PHE A 145 -3.61 5.12 2.51
C PHE A 145 -2.73 4.32 3.46
N ILE A 146 -1.86 3.48 2.91
CA ILE A 146 -1.10 2.49 3.69
C ILE A 146 0.39 2.75 3.49
N GLN A 147 1.10 2.89 4.61
CA GLN A 147 2.56 2.98 4.66
C GLN A 147 3.11 1.73 5.35
N VAL A 148 4.16 1.13 4.80
CA VAL A 148 4.74 -0.12 5.32
C VAL A 148 6.23 0.08 5.57
N SER A 149 6.72 -0.37 6.73
CA SER A 149 8.16 -0.28 7.02
C SER A 149 8.59 -1.23 8.12
N ILE A 150 9.84 -1.71 8.05
CA ILE A 150 10.49 -2.44 9.15
C ILE A 150 11.08 -1.50 10.21
N ARG A 151 11.16 -0.18 9.94
CA ARG A 151 11.63 0.79 10.94
C ARG A 151 10.52 1.09 11.91
N ASP A 152 10.84 1.58 13.09
CA ASP A 152 9.83 2.15 13.99
C ASP A 152 9.21 3.43 13.38
N PHE A 153 7.93 3.70 13.68
CA PHE A 153 7.20 4.83 13.10
C PHE A 153 7.89 6.17 13.34
N ALA A 154 8.42 6.43 14.54
CA ALA A 154 9.08 7.71 14.83
C ALA A 154 10.33 7.94 13.97
N ARG A 155 11.04 6.85 13.62
CA ARG A 155 12.19 6.90 12.71
C ARG A 155 11.75 6.97 11.25
N HIS A 156 10.66 6.28 10.92
CA HIS A 156 10.17 6.18 9.55
C HIS A 156 9.47 7.45 9.08
N ASN A 157 8.69 8.10 9.93
CA ASN A 157 7.93 9.32 9.65
C ASN A 157 8.85 10.55 9.57
N SER A 158 9.79 10.53 8.62
CA SER A 158 10.79 11.56 8.37
C SER A 158 11.09 11.67 6.86
N GLY A 159 11.66 12.80 6.44
CA GLY A 159 12.10 12.98 5.04
C GLY A 159 10.95 12.81 4.03
N SER A 160 11.10 11.88 3.09
CA SER A 160 10.08 11.59 2.06
C SER A 160 8.94 10.70 2.53
N ALA A 161 9.03 10.11 3.72
CA ALA A 161 8.01 9.23 4.29
C ALA A 161 7.10 9.94 5.32
N GLU A 162 7.42 11.20 5.64
CA GLU A 162 6.66 11.99 6.61
C GLU A 162 5.21 12.24 6.16
N ILE A 163 4.24 11.75 6.94
CA ILE A 163 2.80 11.80 6.64
C ILE A 163 2.31 13.25 6.50
N GLY A 164 2.81 14.16 7.33
CA GLY A 164 2.43 15.59 7.26
C GLY A 164 2.64 16.19 5.87
N LYS A 165 3.66 15.74 5.14
CA LYS A 165 3.95 16.22 3.77
C LYS A 165 2.93 15.75 2.73
N ALA A 166 2.11 14.74 3.02
CA ALA A 166 1.03 14.32 2.13
C ALA A 166 -0.10 15.34 2.05
N PHE A 167 -0.19 16.24 3.04
CA PHE A 167 -1.18 17.32 3.13
C PHE A 167 -0.64 18.69 2.65
N ASN A 168 0.65 18.76 2.32
CA ASN A 168 1.27 19.99 1.82
C ASN A 168 1.18 20.06 0.28
N PRO A 169 1.01 21.27 -0.30
CA PRO A 169 1.10 21.46 -1.74
C PRO A 169 2.39 20.88 -2.31
N GLN A 170 2.28 20.09 -3.38
CA GLN A 170 3.44 19.41 -3.98
C GLN A 170 4.03 20.13 -5.19
N ASP A 171 3.24 20.99 -5.84
CA ASP A 171 3.63 21.70 -7.05
C ASP A 171 2.80 23.00 -7.20
N THR A 172 2.95 23.64 -8.35
CA THR A 172 2.29 24.89 -8.73
C THR A 172 0.77 24.79 -8.81
N THR A 173 0.19 23.57 -8.83
CA THR A 173 -1.27 23.41 -8.79
C THR A 173 -1.84 23.73 -7.41
N GLY A 174 -0.98 23.85 -6.38
CA GLY A 174 -1.41 24.07 -5.00
C GLY A 174 -2.02 22.83 -4.33
N ARG A 175 -2.12 21.71 -5.07
CA ARG A 175 -2.76 20.47 -4.59
C ARG A 175 -1.77 19.61 -3.83
N ASN A 176 -2.23 19.02 -2.74
CA ASN A 176 -1.46 18.02 -2.00
C ASN A 176 -1.64 16.61 -2.56
N GLN A 177 -0.87 15.66 -2.04
CA GLN A 177 -0.84 14.30 -2.57
C GLN A 177 -2.18 13.56 -2.45
N ILE A 178 -2.83 13.74 -1.29
CA ILE A 178 -4.11 13.11 -0.98
C ILE A 178 -5.19 13.69 -1.88
N GLU A 179 -5.22 15.01 -2.04
CA GLU A 179 -6.14 15.72 -2.92
C GLU A 179 -6.02 15.24 -4.37
N LYS A 180 -4.79 15.10 -4.89
CA LYS A 180 -4.57 14.60 -6.25
C LYS A 180 -5.06 13.17 -6.45
N TYR A 181 -4.89 12.31 -5.45
CA TYR A 181 -5.48 10.96 -5.49
C TYR A 181 -7.01 11.05 -5.49
N LEU A 182 -7.60 11.79 -4.54
CA LEU A 182 -9.05 11.88 -4.39
C LEU A 182 -9.72 12.50 -5.61
N ASP A 183 -9.11 13.52 -6.21
CA ASP A 183 -9.59 14.14 -7.44
C ASP A 183 -9.63 13.16 -8.61
N GLY A 184 -8.56 12.39 -8.78
CA GLY A 184 -8.48 11.38 -9.83
C GLY A 184 -9.45 10.22 -9.60
N ALA A 185 -9.64 9.78 -8.35
CA ALA A 185 -10.48 8.64 -8.01
C ALA A 185 -11.98 8.98 -7.89
N TYR A 186 -12.34 10.20 -7.47
CA TYR A 186 -13.71 10.55 -7.03
C TYR A 186 -14.27 11.85 -7.62
N SER A 187 -13.59 12.45 -8.59
CA SER A 187 -13.81 13.79 -9.16
C SER A 187 -13.11 14.93 -8.43
N SER A 188 -12.87 16.03 -9.14
CA SER A 188 -12.22 17.24 -8.64
C SER A 188 -12.91 17.89 -7.43
N GLY A 189 -12.18 18.79 -6.77
CA GLY A 189 -12.70 19.68 -5.73
C GLY A 189 -12.48 19.18 -4.30
N HIS A 190 -11.78 18.05 -4.11
CA HIS A 190 -11.46 17.56 -2.77
C HIS A 190 -10.46 18.48 -2.07
N HIS A 191 -10.56 18.70 -0.77
CA HIS A 191 -9.56 19.43 -0.01
C HIS A 191 -9.24 18.62 1.22
N ALA A 192 -7.96 18.35 1.46
CA ALA A 192 -7.51 17.53 2.57
C ALA A 192 -6.49 18.31 3.39
N CYS A 193 -6.72 18.43 4.70
CA CYS A 193 -5.78 19.09 5.60
C CYS A 193 -5.71 18.37 6.95
N ILE A 194 -4.70 18.73 7.74
CA ILE A 194 -4.63 18.41 9.17
C ILE A 194 -5.19 19.63 9.91
N ASP A 195 -6.28 19.44 10.64
CA ASP A 195 -6.89 20.52 11.42
C ASP A 195 -5.90 21.06 12.46
N ALA A 196 -5.69 22.38 12.46
CA ALA A 196 -4.63 22.98 13.27
C ALA A 196 -4.88 22.83 14.78
N CYS A 197 -6.14 22.77 15.21
CA CYS A 197 -6.55 22.71 16.60
C CYS A 197 -6.64 21.28 17.12
N THR A 198 -7.34 20.43 16.38
CA THR A 198 -7.67 19.05 16.79
C THR A 198 -6.67 18.02 16.28
N LYS A 199 -5.84 18.38 15.31
CA LYS A 199 -4.87 17.49 14.62
C LYS A 199 -5.51 16.34 13.83
N HIS A 200 -6.84 16.34 13.69
CA HIS A 200 -7.54 15.35 12.89
C HIS A 200 -7.41 15.62 11.40
N PHE A 201 -7.44 14.56 10.61
CA PHE A 201 -7.52 14.67 9.15
C PHE A 201 -8.92 15.11 8.76
N VAL A 202 -9.00 16.16 7.96
CA VAL A 202 -10.28 16.71 7.49
C VAL A 202 -10.28 16.66 5.98
N VAL A 203 -11.33 16.06 5.42
CA VAL A 203 -11.58 16.08 3.98
C VAL A 203 -12.90 16.78 3.70
N THR A 204 -12.84 17.79 2.85
CA THR A 204 -14.02 18.48 2.31
C THR A 204 -14.07 18.32 0.81
N LYS A 205 -15.26 18.48 0.23
CA LYS A 205 -15.44 18.58 -1.22
C LYS A 205 -16.22 19.84 -1.52
N GLU A 206 -15.73 20.61 -2.47
CA GLU A 206 -16.48 21.73 -3.00
C GLU A 206 -17.63 21.21 -3.88
N ASN A 207 -18.83 21.68 -3.60
CA ASN A 207 -20.00 21.38 -4.41
C ASN A 207 -19.95 22.22 -5.69
N ASP A 208 -20.01 21.55 -6.85
CA ASP A 208 -19.86 22.22 -8.14
C ASP A 208 -20.94 23.28 -8.41
N VAL A 209 -22.13 23.09 -7.85
CA VAL A 209 -23.31 23.95 -8.02
C VAL A 209 -23.33 25.09 -7.01
N THR A 210 -23.17 24.76 -5.72
CA THR A 210 -23.35 25.75 -4.64
C THR A 210 -22.06 26.47 -4.26
N LYS A 211 -20.90 25.98 -4.72
CA LYS A 211 -19.55 26.43 -4.31
C LYS A 211 -19.30 26.37 -2.81
N LYS A 212 -20.13 25.64 -2.06
CA LYS A 212 -19.94 25.39 -0.64
C LYS A 212 -19.03 24.19 -0.44
N LYS A 213 -18.16 24.27 0.55
CA LYS A 213 -17.35 23.14 1.01
C LYS A 213 -18.18 22.31 1.98
N GLU A 214 -18.42 21.07 1.60
CA GLU A 214 -19.15 20.09 2.41
C GLU A 214 -18.19 19.02 2.90
N ARG A 215 -18.51 18.38 4.02
CA ARG A 215 -17.68 17.31 4.56
C ARG A 215 -17.76 16.10 3.62
N ALA A 216 -16.60 15.64 3.15
CA ALA A 216 -16.50 14.45 2.31
C ALA A 216 -16.26 13.22 3.19
N PRO A 217 -16.41 11.99 2.67
CA PRO A 217 -16.01 10.80 3.39
C PRO A 217 -14.53 10.89 3.81
N ASP A 218 -14.28 10.69 5.10
CA ASP A 218 -12.95 10.79 5.71
C ASP A 218 -11.99 9.74 5.12
N ILE A 219 -10.69 10.04 5.20
CA ILE A 219 -9.62 9.12 4.83
C ILE A 219 -9.13 8.33 6.04
N ARG A 220 -8.43 7.23 5.77
CA ARG A 220 -7.71 6.47 6.81
C ARG A 220 -6.25 6.36 6.43
N ILE A 221 -5.36 6.59 7.39
CA ILE A 221 -3.92 6.33 7.20
C ILE A 221 -3.52 5.18 8.12
N VAL A 222 -2.93 4.14 7.55
CA VAL A 222 -2.51 2.93 8.26
C VAL A 222 -1.01 2.74 8.09
N TYR A 223 -0.31 2.65 9.19
CA TYR A 223 1.08 2.27 9.26
C TYR A 223 1.22 0.81 9.65
N ILE A 224 1.87 0.02 8.79
CA ILE A 224 2.11 -1.41 9.01
C ILE A 224 3.59 -1.61 9.35
N HIS A 225 3.85 -1.99 10.60
CA HIS A 225 5.20 -2.15 11.15
C HIS A 225 5.70 -3.59 10.99
N GLY A 226 6.72 -3.78 10.18
CA GLY A 226 7.26 -5.08 9.76
C GLY A 226 8.35 -5.69 10.67
N SER A 227 8.62 -5.11 11.85
CA SER A 227 9.62 -5.64 12.79
C SER A 227 9.10 -5.69 14.23
N PRO A 228 9.69 -6.55 15.10
CA PRO A 228 9.29 -6.61 16.49
C PRO A 228 9.35 -5.25 17.19
N GLY A 229 8.28 -4.92 17.92
CA GLY A 229 8.15 -3.65 18.61
C GLY A 229 6.70 -3.39 19.01
N LYS A 230 6.51 -2.47 19.95
CA LYS A 230 5.19 -1.97 20.34
C LYS A 230 5.07 -0.51 19.96
N ALA A 231 3.86 -0.09 19.59
CA ALA A 231 3.54 1.32 19.43
C ALA A 231 3.55 1.99 20.82
N THR A 232 4.52 2.88 21.07
CA THR A 232 4.68 3.58 22.35
C THR A 232 4.92 5.08 22.17
N HIS A 233 4.48 5.63 21.03
CA HIS A 233 4.78 7.00 20.62
C HIS A 233 3.74 8.00 21.12
N ARG A 234 3.74 8.27 22.43
CA ARG A 234 2.73 9.13 23.08
C ARG A 234 2.59 10.50 22.41
N GLU A 235 3.68 11.17 22.09
CA GLU A 235 3.63 12.50 21.47
C GLU A 235 3.18 12.44 20.00
N LEU A 236 3.59 11.41 19.26
CA LEU A 236 3.12 11.22 17.88
C LEU A 236 1.64 10.87 17.82
N ALA A 237 1.12 10.11 18.79
CA ALA A 237 -0.31 9.84 18.91
C ALA A 237 -1.15 11.09 19.22
N LYS A 238 -0.54 12.16 19.76
CA LYS A 238 -1.20 13.46 19.91
C LYS A 238 -1.11 14.29 18.63
N SER A 239 0.03 14.26 17.92
CA SER A 239 0.21 15.04 16.71
C SER A 239 -0.48 14.43 15.48
N LEU A 240 -0.67 13.11 15.47
CA LEU A 240 -1.27 12.34 14.39
C LEU A 240 -2.26 11.31 14.98
N PRO A 241 -3.37 11.78 15.60
CA PRO A 241 -4.30 10.92 16.33
C PRO A 241 -5.05 9.92 15.43
N ASP A 242 -5.15 10.20 14.13
CA ASP A 242 -5.89 9.38 13.16
C ASP A 242 -5.03 8.33 12.44
N VAL A 243 -3.72 8.27 12.73
CA VAL A 243 -2.85 7.25 12.17
C VAL A 243 -3.01 5.95 12.96
N LEU A 244 -3.43 4.91 12.25
CA LEU A 244 -3.54 3.56 12.79
C LEU A 244 -2.21 2.83 12.66
N HIS A 245 -1.86 2.03 13.65
CA HIS A 245 -0.64 1.24 13.71
C HIS A 245 -0.99 -0.25 13.78
N VAL A 246 -0.52 -1.02 12.79
CA VAL A 246 -0.54 -2.50 12.80
C VAL A 246 0.83 -3.01 13.20
N SER A 247 0.88 -3.81 14.26
CA SER A 247 2.13 -4.36 14.79
C SER A 247 2.62 -5.59 14.04
N PHE A 248 3.92 -5.88 14.13
CA PHE A 248 4.48 -7.11 13.60
C PHE A 248 3.91 -8.38 14.24
N GLY A 249 3.49 -8.31 15.51
CA GLY A 249 2.81 -9.43 16.17
C GLY A 249 1.51 -9.83 15.48
N GLU A 250 0.77 -8.86 14.97
CA GLU A 250 -0.43 -9.09 14.16
C GLU A 250 -0.06 -9.68 12.78
N LEU A 251 0.97 -9.12 12.14
CA LEU A 251 1.46 -9.63 10.86
C LEU A 251 1.92 -11.09 10.91
N LYS A 252 2.53 -11.52 12.02
CA LYS A 252 2.90 -12.93 12.19
C LYS A 252 1.68 -13.84 12.08
N GLN A 253 0.50 -13.41 12.53
CA GLN A 253 -0.71 -14.24 12.45
C GLN A 253 -1.13 -14.48 11.00
N ILE A 254 -1.11 -13.44 10.17
CA ILE A 254 -1.45 -13.58 8.75
C ILE A 254 -0.35 -14.29 7.96
N PHE A 255 0.92 -14.20 8.39
CA PHE A 255 2.03 -14.88 7.73
C PHE A 255 2.14 -16.37 8.08
N LYS A 256 1.55 -16.85 9.19
CA LYS A 256 1.56 -18.28 9.58
C LYS A 256 1.15 -19.19 8.44
N ASN A 257 0.12 -18.81 7.68
CA ASN A 257 -0.41 -19.62 6.58
C ASN A 257 0.59 -19.75 5.42
N ILE A 258 1.43 -18.75 5.18
CA ILE A 258 2.41 -18.77 4.09
C ILE A 258 3.69 -19.51 4.51
N VAL A 259 4.05 -19.42 5.79
CA VAL A 259 5.21 -20.14 6.34
C VAL A 259 4.94 -21.65 6.40
N THR A 260 3.70 -22.05 6.69
CA THR A 260 3.30 -23.46 6.88
C THR A 260 2.87 -24.18 5.61
N ALA A 261 2.66 -23.47 4.49
CA ALA A 261 2.30 -24.07 3.21
C ALA A 261 3.38 -25.09 2.78
N LYS A 262 3.05 -26.38 2.92
CA LYS A 262 3.88 -27.50 2.45
C LYS A 262 3.77 -27.57 0.93
N ARG A 263 4.87 -27.94 0.26
CA ARG A 263 4.89 -28.31 -1.16
C ARG A 263 3.72 -29.25 -1.45
N THR A 264 2.73 -28.80 -2.22
CA THR A 264 1.88 -29.73 -2.97
C THR A 264 2.83 -30.44 -3.93
N LYS A 265 3.05 -31.74 -3.69
CA LYS A 265 3.79 -32.58 -4.64
C LYS A 265 2.92 -32.63 -5.91
N PHE A 266 3.42 -32.05 -6.99
CA PHE A 266 3.03 -32.46 -8.34
C PHE A 266 3.81 -33.73 -8.69
#